data_AF-A0A9W6TUH5-F1
#
_entry.id   AF-A0A9W6TUH5-F1
#
_cell.length_a   1.000
_cell.length_b   1.000
_cell.length_c   1.000
_cell.angle_alpha   90.00
_cell.angle_beta   90.00
_cell.angle_gamma   90.00
#
_symmetry.space_group_name_H-M   'P 1'
#
loop_
_entity.id
_entity.type
_entity.pdbx_description
1 polymer ?
#
loop_
_entity_poly.entity_id
_entity_poly.type
_entity_poly.pdbx_seq_one_letter_code
_entity_poly.pdbx_strand_id
1 'polypeptide(L)'
;MTGDTLHHKRKQPSSERDAAVSPASKQLETDELYDVPVGIATDRGGKLNQEVHADFCNIARHASSSAVASAARRSHGRSFATDDGSTLLVAIVRDGLLHVGNVGDSRAVVVTRNGDAIAMSFDQKPNRKDERERLEANGAFVTGKPDFMYKVWPLKKMLDVPRVNGQLAVSRSIGDVSLKSYISCEPEVQTRKISKNDRFLILATDGLWDVVTNKTAAQLAARFKDPQAAADALVELALEKRTTDNVTVMVVKLEAYDFTTSRTDVTTD
;
A
#
# COMPACT_ATOMS: atom_id res chain seq x y z
N MET A 1 -3.63 -16.98 -93.91
CA MET A 1 -4.45 -15.81 -93.51
C MET A 1 -5.55 -16.33 -92.59
N THR A 2 -5.88 -15.55 -91.55
CA THR A 2 -6.85 -15.80 -90.45
C THR A 2 -6.49 -17.03 -89.59
N GLY A 3 -5.96 -16.93 -88.37
CA GLY A 3 -6.29 -16.02 -87.28
C GLY A 3 -7.28 -16.75 -86.38
N ASP A 4 -6.79 -17.41 -85.32
CA ASP A 4 -7.48 -17.38 -84.03
C ASP A 4 -6.62 -17.91 -82.88
N THR A 5 -6.87 -17.26 -81.75
CA THR A 5 -6.11 -17.24 -80.51
C THR A 5 -6.70 -18.27 -79.55
N LEU A 6 -5.91 -18.91 -78.66
CA LEU A 6 -6.25 -19.20 -77.25
C LEU A 6 -5.23 -20.13 -76.56
N HIS A 7 -5.08 -19.92 -75.25
CA HIS A 7 -4.26 -20.65 -74.25
C HIS A 7 -2.76 -20.34 -74.27
N HIS A 8 -2.08 -19.95 -73.19
CA HIS A 8 -2.27 -20.14 -71.76
C HIS A 8 -1.60 -18.94 -71.03
N LYS A 9 -2.31 -18.24 -70.15
CA LYS A 9 -1.67 -17.38 -69.12
C LYS A 9 -2.13 -17.83 -67.74
N ARG A 10 -1.17 -18.40 -66.99
CA ARG A 10 -1.27 -18.73 -65.57
C ARG A 10 -1.66 -17.48 -64.77
N LYS A 11 -2.81 -17.52 -64.10
CA LYS A 11 -3.16 -16.57 -63.02
C LYS A 11 -2.32 -16.90 -61.79
N GLN A 12 -1.59 -15.91 -61.28
CA GLN A 12 -1.02 -15.95 -59.93
C GLN A 12 -2.15 -15.77 -58.91
N PRO A 13 -2.12 -16.47 -57.76
CA PRO A 13 -3.09 -16.25 -56.69
C PRO A 13 -2.74 -14.95 -55.94
N SER A 14 -3.68 -14.02 -55.94
CA SER A 14 -3.72 -12.86 -55.04
C SER A 14 -3.96 -13.36 -53.62
N SER A 15 -2.98 -13.14 -52.73
CA SER A 15 -3.14 -13.38 -51.30
C SER A 15 -4.04 -12.31 -50.70
N GLU A 16 -5.29 -12.68 -50.44
CA GLU A 16 -6.14 -12.00 -49.46
C GLU A 16 -5.41 -12.06 -48.11
N ARG A 17 -4.95 -10.89 -47.63
CA ARG A 17 -4.55 -10.73 -46.24
C ARG A 17 -5.83 -10.54 -45.45
N ASP A 18 -6.27 -11.61 -44.79
CA ASP A 18 -7.23 -11.55 -43.71
C ASP A 18 -6.73 -10.54 -42.67
N ALA A 19 -7.48 -9.43 -42.56
CA ALA A 19 -7.35 -8.49 -41.46
C ALA A 19 -7.84 -9.19 -40.19
N ALA A 20 -6.94 -9.90 -39.53
CA ALA A 20 -7.15 -10.38 -38.17
C ALA A 20 -7.34 -9.15 -37.26
N VAL A 21 -8.60 -8.83 -36.99
CA VAL A 21 -9.01 -7.93 -35.93
C VAL A 21 -8.50 -8.52 -34.61
N SER A 22 -7.42 -7.93 -34.10
CA SER A 22 -6.91 -8.20 -32.76
C SER A 22 -8.05 -8.03 -31.75
N PRO A 23 -8.34 -9.02 -30.89
CA PRO A 23 -9.26 -8.80 -29.80
C PRO A 23 -8.62 -7.77 -28.87
N ALA A 24 -9.29 -6.62 -28.77
CA ALA A 24 -8.94 -5.54 -27.87
C ALA A 24 -8.53 -6.11 -26.51
N SER A 25 -7.25 -5.93 -26.18
CA SER A 25 -6.68 -6.28 -24.88
C SER A 25 -7.48 -5.54 -23.82
N LYS A 26 -8.32 -6.25 -23.07
CA LYS A 26 -8.99 -5.71 -21.88
C LYS A 26 -7.90 -5.12 -20.98
N GLN A 27 -8.01 -3.81 -20.74
CA GLN A 27 -7.21 -3.11 -19.75
C GLN A 27 -7.41 -3.82 -18.40
N LEU A 28 -6.35 -4.39 -17.85
CA LEU A 28 -6.33 -4.85 -16.47
C LEU A 28 -6.20 -3.59 -15.60
N GLU A 29 -7.34 -3.16 -15.05
CA GLU A 29 -7.45 -2.04 -14.12
C GLU A 29 -6.75 -2.36 -12.78
N THR A 30 -6.49 -1.31 -12.03
CA THR A 30 -5.75 -1.18 -10.76
C THR A 30 -6.27 -2.01 -9.58
N ASP A 31 -7.17 -2.96 -9.81
CA ASP A 31 -8.03 -3.55 -8.79
C ASP A 31 -7.41 -4.74 -8.07
N GLU A 32 -6.45 -5.47 -8.66
CA GLU A 32 -5.94 -6.72 -8.05
C GLU A 32 -5.03 -6.53 -6.81
N LEU A 33 -4.48 -5.33 -6.59
CA LEU A 33 -3.61 -5.06 -5.43
C LEU A 33 -4.39 -4.52 -4.21
N TYR A 34 -5.55 -3.90 -4.46
CA TYR A 34 -6.35 -3.17 -3.49
C TYR A 34 -7.85 -3.40 -3.74
N ASP A 35 -8.31 -4.66 -3.67
CA ASP A 35 -9.74 -4.97 -3.74
C ASP A 35 -10.52 -4.23 -2.63
N VAL A 36 -11.18 -3.09 -2.89
CA VAL A 36 -12.19 -2.52 -1.97
C VAL A 36 -13.25 -1.63 -2.66
N PRO A 37 -14.56 -1.86 -2.41
CA PRO A 37 -15.58 -0.83 -2.49
C PRO A 37 -15.51 0.08 -1.25
N VAL A 38 -15.21 1.36 -1.44
CA VAL A 38 -15.11 2.35 -0.35
C VAL A 38 -16.52 2.77 0.13
N GLY A 39 -16.89 2.36 1.33
CA GLY A 39 -18.04 2.94 2.04
C GLY A 39 -17.61 4.18 2.83
N ILE A 40 -17.91 5.38 2.32
CA ILE A 40 -17.70 6.65 3.02
C ILE A 40 -18.95 6.97 3.85
N ALA A 41 -18.82 7.10 5.17
CA ALA A 41 -19.89 7.59 6.04
C ALA A 41 -19.95 9.13 6.04
N THR A 42 -21.15 9.71 5.95
CA THR A 42 -21.41 11.14 5.66
C THR A 42 -21.68 12.03 6.89
N ASP A 43 -21.37 13.32 6.68
CA ASP A 43 -21.75 14.57 7.35
C ASP A 43 -21.27 14.84 8.79
N ARG A 44 -21.69 14.08 9.82
CA ARG A 44 -21.10 14.23 11.18
C ARG A 44 -19.66 13.71 11.29
N GLY A 45 -19.26 12.87 10.34
CA GLY A 45 -17.90 12.34 10.22
C GLY A 45 -16.87 13.39 9.75
N GLY A 46 -17.29 14.49 9.13
CA GLY A 46 -16.35 15.47 8.54
C GLY A 46 -15.44 16.15 9.56
N LYS A 47 -16.01 16.69 10.65
CA LYS A 47 -15.24 17.35 11.73
C LYS A 47 -14.41 16.36 12.56
N LEU A 48 -15.00 15.22 12.94
CA LEU A 48 -14.29 14.20 13.71
C LEU A 48 -13.11 13.61 12.92
N ASN A 49 -13.28 13.40 11.61
CA ASN A 49 -12.18 12.96 10.75
C ASN A 49 -11.08 14.02 10.64
N GLN A 50 -11.41 15.32 10.65
CA GLN A 50 -10.41 16.39 10.63
C GLN A 50 -9.61 16.48 11.94
N GLU A 51 -10.27 16.34 13.10
CA GLU A 51 -9.59 16.33 14.41
C GLU A 51 -8.68 15.11 14.57
N VAL A 52 -9.18 13.92 14.23
CA VAL A 52 -8.37 12.70 14.24
C VAL A 52 -7.20 12.82 13.27
N HIS A 53 -7.43 13.33 12.06
CA HIS A 53 -6.35 13.56 11.10
C HIS A 53 -5.30 14.53 11.66
N ALA A 54 -5.71 15.61 12.31
CA ALA A 54 -4.81 16.55 12.96
C ALA A 54 -3.97 15.88 14.06
N ASP A 55 -4.57 14.99 14.87
CA ASP A 55 -3.86 14.21 15.89
C ASP A 55 -2.80 13.28 15.27
N PHE A 56 -3.13 12.56 14.20
CA PHE A 56 -2.16 11.73 13.48
C PHE A 56 -1.03 12.58 12.89
N CYS A 57 -1.34 13.72 12.28
CA CYS A 57 -0.32 14.63 11.77
C CYS A 57 0.55 15.17 12.91
N ASN A 58 -0.02 15.47 14.08
CA ASN A 58 0.74 15.89 15.25
C ASN A 58 1.67 14.79 15.75
N ILE A 59 1.20 13.54 15.84
CA ILE A 59 2.02 12.36 16.20
C ILE A 59 3.20 12.22 15.24
N ALA A 60 2.94 12.23 13.93
CA ALA A 60 3.97 12.05 12.91
C ALA A 60 5.00 13.19 12.90
N ARG A 61 4.54 14.44 13.02
CA ARG A 61 5.44 15.62 13.12
C ARG A 61 6.28 15.55 14.39
N HIS A 62 5.70 15.25 15.55
CA HIS A 62 6.44 15.13 16.80
C HIS A 62 7.49 14.02 16.74
N ALA A 63 7.14 12.85 16.19
CA ALA A 63 8.07 11.76 15.97
C ALA A 63 9.22 12.19 15.02
N SER A 64 8.91 12.92 13.95
CA SER A 64 9.89 13.43 12.99
C SER A 64 10.83 14.45 13.63
N SER A 65 10.29 15.47 14.28
CA SER A 65 11.09 16.48 15.01
C SER A 65 11.95 15.86 16.10
N SER A 66 11.43 14.85 16.82
CA SER A 66 12.18 14.12 17.86
C SER A 66 13.32 13.29 17.27
N ALA A 67 13.12 12.67 16.11
CA ALA A 67 14.17 11.95 15.38
C ALA A 67 15.27 12.91 14.93
N VAL A 68 14.91 14.06 14.34
CA VAL A 68 15.86 15.11 13.94
C VAL A 68 16.66 15.63 15.15
N ALA A 69 15.99 15.99 16.24
CA ALA A 69 16.64 16.48 17.45
C ALA A 69 17.61 15.43 18.05
N SER A 70 17.25 14.15 17.99
CA SER A 70 18.09 13.06 18.48
C SER A 70 19.29 12.79 17.58
N ALA A 71 19.15 12.93 16.26
CA ALA A 71 20.27 12.89 15.32
C ALA A 71 21.25 14.06 15.55
N ALA A 72 20.74 15.28 15.74
CA ALA A 72 21.55 16.47 16.00
C ALA A 72 22.33 16.41 17.33
N ARG A 73 21.77 15.76 18.36
CA ARG A 73 22.49 15.50 19.62
C ARG A 73 23.61 14.48 19.45
N ARG A 74 23.43 13.47 18.60
CA ARG A 74 24.44 12.44 18.33
C ARG A 74 25.60 12.94 17.46
N SER A 75 25.38 13.96 16.63
CA SER A 75 26.43 14.53 15.77
C SER A 75 27.41 15.45 16.50
N HIS A 76 27.17 15.84 17.76
CA HIS A 76 28.08 16.65 18.59
C HIS A 76 29.40 15.94 18.99
N GLY A 77 29.78 14.86 18.29
CA GLY A 77 31.07 14.17 18.44
C GLY A 77 31.50 13.31 17.25
N ARG A 78 30.72 13.23 16.15
CA ARG A 78 31.06 12.49 14.93
C ARG A 78 30.65 13.30 13.69
N SER A 79 31.56 13.42 12.72
CA SER A 79 31.50 14.26 11.52
C SER A 79 30.40 13.91 10.50
N PHE A 80 29.54 12.94 10.79
CA PHE A 80 28.42 12.55 9.95
C PHE A 80 27.16 12.54 10.81
N ALA A 81 26.28 13.52 10.60
CA ALA A 81 24.91 13.38 11.08
C ALA A 81 24.31 12.14 10.41
N THR A 82 23.83 11.19 11.19
CA THR A 82 23.15 9.99 10.70
C THR A 82 21.83 10.41 10.05
N ASP A 83 21.75 10.28 8.72
CA ASP A 83 20.53 10.50 7.93
C ASP A 83 19.63 9.27 7.99
N ASP A 84 19.19 8.94 9.21
CA ASP A 84 18.34 7.78 9.46
C ASP A 84 16.87 8.15 9.23
N GLY A 85 16.12 7.20 8.66
CA GLY A 85 14.70 7.29 8.40
C GLY A 85 13.94 6.09 8.92
N SER A 86 12.62 6.25 9.09
CA SER A 86 11.72 5.15 9.38
C SER A 86 10.32 5.41 8.83
N THR A 87 9.59 4.32 8.56
CA THR A 87 8.16 4.38 8.29
C THR A 87 7.38 4.49 9.60
N LEU A 88 6.12 4.87 9.51
CA LEU A 88 5.20 4.89 10.65
C LEU A 88 3.85 4.36 10.21
N LEU A 89 3.40 3.30 10.87
CA LEU A 89 2.04 2.80 10.74
C LEU A 89 1.42 2.72 12.13
N VAL A 90 0.34 3.48 12.33
CA VAL A 90 -0.35 3.58 13.63
C VAL A 90 -1.82 3.24 13.45
N ALA A 91 -2.34 2.41 14.34
CA ALA A 91 -3.76 2.13 14.43
C ALA A 91 -4.30 2.54 15.81
N ILE A 92 -5.43 3.24 15.83
CA ILE A 92 -6.15 3.65 17.04
C ILE A 92 -7.57 3.12 16.94
N VAL A 93 -8.00 2.37 17.96
CA VAL A 93 -9.40 1.94 18.09
C VAL A 93 -10.05 2.77 19.19
N ARG A 94 -11.09 3.52 18.84
CA ARG A 94 -11.82 4.38 19.77
C ARG A 94 -13.29 4.45 19.37
N ASP A 95 -14.18 4.27 20.34
CA ASP A 95 -15.64 4.39 20.14
C ASP A 95 -16.19 3.55 18.97
N GLY A 96 -15.62 2.35 18.76
CA GLY A 96 -15.98 1.44 17.66
C GLY A 96 -15.48 1.87 16.27
N LEU A 97 -14.65 2.90 16.21
CA LEU A 97 -13.95 3.32 15.01
C LEU A 97 -12.50 2.83 15.05
N LEU A 98 -12.04 2.31 13.93
CA LEU A 98 -10.64 2.04 13.64
C LEU A 98 -10.11 3.20 12.79
N HIS A 99 -9.09 3.87 13.30
CA HIS A 99 -8.33 4.89 12.57
C HIS A 99 -6.93 4.35 12.29
N VAL A 100 -6.49 4.43 11.05
CA VAL A 100 -5.15 4.01 10.64
C VAL A 100 -4.45 5.18 9.96
N GLY A 101 -3.28 5.56 10.46
CA GLY A 101 -2.39 6.54 9.86
C GLY A 101 -1.12 5.88 9.33
N ASN A 102 -0.77 6.16 8.07
CA ASN A 102 0.42 5.61 7.41
C ASN A 102 1.36 6.70 6.87
N VAL A 103 2.65 6.54 7.15
CA VAL A 103 3.79 7.26 6.58
C VAL A 103 4.82 6.23 6.10
N GLY A 104 4.89 6.00 4.79
CA GLY A 104 5.78 5.01 4.17
C GLY A 104 5.03 3.82 3.56
N ASP A 105 5.66 2.65 3.58
CA ASP A 105 5.23 1.44 2.88
C ASP A 105 4.97 0.24 3.81
N SER A 106 4.93 0.46 5.12
CA SER A 106 4.22 -0.46 6.01
C SER A 106 2.72 -0.42 5.70
N ARG A 107 2.02 -1.55 5.84
CA ARG A 107 0.61 -1.65 5.48
C ARG A 107 -0.27 -2.25 6.56
N ALA A 108 -1.48 -1.72 6.66
CA ALA A 108 -2.55 -2.20 7.50
C ALA A 108 -3.69 -2.81 6.66
N VAL A 109 -4.12 -4.02 7.03
CA VAL A 109 -5.21 -4.74 6.35
C VAL A 109 -6.15 -5.32 7.40
N VAL A 110 -7.45 -5.01 7.28
CA VAL A 110 -8.49 -5.70 8.05
C VAL A 110 -8.81 -7.03 7.36
N VAL A 111 -8.93 -8.07 8.18
CA VAL A 111 -9.32 -9.43 7.77
C VAL A 111 -10.72 -9.70 8.27
N THR A 112 -11.62 -10.05 7.36
CA THR A 112 -12.98 -10.45 7.73
C THR A 112 -13.02 -11.89 8.24
N ARG A 113 -14.12 -12.30 8.89
CA ARG A 113 -14.33 -13.69 9.31
C ARG A 113 -14.32 -14.68 8.13
N ASN A 114 -14.67 -14.21 6.93
CA ASN A 114 -14.69 -15.00 5.70
C ASN A 114 -13.30 -15.04 5.01
N GLY A 115 -12.31 -14.32 5.53
CA GLY A 115 -10.97 -14.25 4.96
C GLY A 115 -10.83 -13.21 3.84
N ASP A 116 -11.76 -12.26 3.73
CA ASP A 116 -11.63 -11.12 2.83
C ASP A 116 -10.66 -10.08 3.40
N ALA A 117 -9.92 -9.42 2.52
CA ALA A 117 -8.98 -8.36 2.88
C ALA A 117 -9.60 -6.99 2.60
N ILE A 118 -9.48 -6.07 3.55
CA ILE A 118 -9.90 -4.67 3.39
C ILE A 118 -8.71 -3.79 3.72
N ALA A 119 -8.16 -3.11 2.71
CA ALA A 119 -7.02 -2.22 2.88
C ALA A 119 -7.38 -1.01 3.76
N MET A 120 -6.58 -0.76 4.80
CA MET A 120 -6.68 0.40 5.70
C MET A 120 -5.53 1.39 5.53
N SER A 121 -4.55 1.07 4.68
CA SER A 121 -3.53 1.99 4.22
C SER A 121 -3.03 1.58 2.84
N PHE A 122 -2.37 2.51 2.16
CA PHE A 122 -1.79 2.33 0.84
C PHE A 122 -0.32 2.73 0.89
N ASP A 123 0.54 1.94 0.25
CA ASP A 123 1.98 2.19 0.31
C ASP A 123 2.31 3.51 -0.38
N GLN A 124 3.15 4.31 0.27
CA GLN A 124 3.64 5.57 -0.26
C GLN A 124 4.99 5.32 -0.93
N LYS A 125 4.94 4.59 -2.05
CA LYS A 125 6.10 4.32 -2.91
C LYS A 125 6.29 5.47 -3.91
N PRO A 126 7.53 5.82 -4.31
CA PRO A 126 7.80 6.94 -5.22
C PRO A 126 7.14 6.85 -6.60
N ASN A 127 6.78 5.65 -7.07
CA ASN A 127 6.09 5.44 -8.34
C ASN A 127 4.56 5.53 -8.26
N ARG A 128 3.97 5.69 -7.06
CA ARG A 128 2.53 5.96 -6.92
C ARG A 128 2.25 7.32 -7.54
N LYS A 129 1.25 7.39 -8.43
CA LYS A 129 1.06 8.54 -9.35
C LYS A 129 1.05 9.89 -8.63
N ASP A 130 0.21 10.03 -7.62
CA ASP A 130 0.06 11.23 -6.80
C ASP A 130 1.35 11.58 -6.03
N GLU A 131 2.04 10.57 -5.47
CA GLU A 131 3.31 10.78 -4.77
C GLU A 131 4.43 11.18 -5.72
N ARG A 132 4.49 10.60 -6.92
CA ARG A 132 5.44 10.94 -7.97
C ARG A 132 5.26 12.39 -8.40
N GLU A 133 4.02 12.79 -8.68
CA GLU A 133 3.66 14.16 -9.03
C GLU A 133 4.08 15.15 -7.92
N ARG A 134 3.83 14.81 -6.65
CA ARG A 134 4.26 15.63 -5.50
C ARG A 134 5.78 15.75 -5.38
N LEU A 135 6.51 14.64 -5.57
CA LEU A 135 7.97 14.62 -5.50
C LEU A 135 8.59 15.46 -6.62
N GLU A 136 8.12 15.31 -7.85
CA GLU A 136 8.62 16.04 -9.01
C GLU A 136 8.28 17.53 -8.95
N ALA A 137 7.09 17.89 -8.45
CA ALA A 137 6.73 19.28 -8.18
C ALA A 137 7.66 19.96 -7.16
N ASN A 138 8.21 19.20 -6.22
CA ASN A 138 9.20 19.66 -5.24
C ASN A 138 10.66 19.58 -5.77
N GLY A 139 10.86 19.26 -7.05
CA GLY A 139 12.18 19.22 -7.68
C GLY A 139 12.98 17.94 -7.46
N ALA A 140 12.37 16.88 -6.92
CA ALA A 140 13.00 15.55 -6.91
C ALA A 140 12.81 14.84 -8.24
N PHE A 141 13.67 13.86 -8.51
CA PHE A 141 13.43 12.87 -9.56
C PHE A 141 13.17 11.50 -8.94
N VAL A 142 12.35 10.69 -9.62
CA VAL A 142 12.06 9.31 -9.21
C VAL A 142 12.71 8.36 -10.19
N THR A 143 13.60 7.48 -9.71
CA THR A 143 14.19 6.41 -10.54
C THR A 143 13.13 5.37 -10.91
N GLY A 144 13.39 4.61 -11.98
CA GLY A 144 12.52 3.51 -12.39
C GLY A 144 11.76 3.75 -13.70
N LYS A 145 11.09 2.68 -14.15
CA LYS A 145 10.35 2.60 -15.42
C LYS A 145 8.84 2.84 -15.21
N PRO A 146 8.00 2.88 -16.27
CA PRO A 146 6.56 3.06 -16.12
C PRO A 146 5.92 1.98 -15.21
N ASP A 147 4.94 2.39 -14.42
CA ASP A 147 4.31 1.62 -13.33
C ASP A 147 3.89 0.18 -13.70
N PHE A 148 3.45 -0.04 -14.94
CA PHE A 148 3.04 -1.38 -15.44
C PHE A 148 4.14 -2.44 -15.29
N MET A 149 5.42 -2.06 -15.42
CA MET A 149 6.52 -3.02 -15.38
C MET A 149 6.75 -3.65 -14.00
N TYR A 150 6.31 -2.99 -12.93
CA TYR A 150 6.50 -3.45 -11.54
C TYR A 150 5.39 -4.36 -11.02
N LYS A 151 4.33 -4.60 -11.81
CA LYS A 151 3.12 -5.32 -11.37
C LYS A 151 3.22 -6.84 -11.42
N VAL A 152 4.26 -7.38 -12.06
CA VAL A 152 4.47 -8.83 -12.19
C VAL A 152 5.54 -9.27 -11.20
N TRP A 153 5.18 -10.03 -10.17
CA TRP A 153 6.07 -10.42 -9.07
C TRP A 153 7.45 -10.96 -9.50
N PRO A 154 7.57 -11.91 -10.46
CA PRO A 154 8.87 -12.36 -10.95
C PRO A 154 9.69 -11.24 -11.64
N LEU A 155 9.01 -10.31 -12.32
CA LEU A 155 9.63 -9.21 -13.05
C LEU A 155 10.06 -8.07 -12.12
N LYS A 156 9.28 -7.78 -11.06
CA LYS A 156 9.61 -6.81 -10.01
C LYS A 156 11.00 -7.08 -9.42
N LYS A 157 11.37 -8.35 -9.25
CA LYS A 157 12.69 -8.75 -8.73
C LYS A 157 13.88 -8.40 -9.64
N MET A 158 13.64 -8.26 -10.95
CA MET A 158 14.69 -7.91 -11.92
C MET A 158 14.77 -6.42 -12.22
N LEU A 159 13.81 -5.62 -11.72
CA LEU A 159 13.71 -4.20 -12.03
C LEU A 159 14.20 -3.35 -10.86
N ASP A 160 14.86 -2.24 -11.18
CA ASP A 160 15.29 -1.26 -10.18
C ASP A 160 14.08 -0.72 -9.41
N VAL A 161 14.14 -0.79 -8.08
CA VAL A 161 13.08 -0.29 -7.19
C VAL A 161 13.03 1.23 -7.33
N PRO A 162 11.85 1.84 -7.56
CA PRO A 162 11.74 3.29 -7.65
C PRO A 162 12.25 3.99 -6.40
N ARG A 163 13.16 4.96 -6.59
CA ARG A 163 13.79 5.72 -5.50
C ARG A 163 13.72 7.21 -5.73
N VAL A 164 13.46 7.96 -4.66
CA VAL A 164 13.57 9.42 -4.62
C VAL A 164 15.05 9.79 -4.71
N ASN A 165 15.41 10.55 -5.74
CA ASN A 165 16.77 10.98 -6.05
C ASN A 165 17.79 9.82 -6.07
N GLY A 166 17.35 8.61 -6.42
CA GLY A 166 18.18 7.40 -6.42
C GLY A 166 18.54 6.85 -5.03
N GLN A 167 17.98 7.41 -3.95
CA GLN A 167 18.35 7.10 -2.57
C GLN A 167 17.25 6.32 -1.85
N LEU A 168 16.06 6.91 -1.69
CA LEU A 168 15.03 6.41 -0.78
C LEU A 168 13.87 5.73 -1.51
N ALA A 169 13.50 4.51 -1.10
CA ALA A 169 12.44 3.71 -1.75
C ALA A 169 11.01 4.03 -1.26
N VAL A 170 10.85 5.05 -0.42
CA VAL A 170 9.57 5.59 0.07
C VAL A 170 9.45 7.08 -0.25
N SER A 171 8.24 7.57 -0.49
CA SER A 171 7.95 8.98 -0.76
C SER A 171 7.59 9.77 0.50
N ARG A 172 7.30 9.08 1.61
CA ARG A 172 7.09 9.67 2.93
C ARG A 172 7.80 8.86 4.00
N SER A 173 8.30 9.56 5.01
CA SER A 173 8.99 8.95 6.14
C SER A 173 9.03 9.89 7.34
N ILE A 174 9.51 9.37 8.46
CA ILE A 174 9.96 10.11 9.64
C ILE A 174 11.48 10.06 9.65
N GLY A 175 12.18 11.16 9.97
CA GLY A 175 13.65 11.21 9.85
C GLY A 175 14.11 11.69 8.47
N ASP A 176 15.05 11.01 7.79
CA ASP A 176 15.52 11.31 6.41
C ASP A 176 15.68 12.81 6.12
N VAL A 177 16.41 13.50 7.00
CA VAL A 177 16.47 14.97 7.06
C VAL A 177 16.99 15.54 5.75
N SER A 178 17.94 14.86 5.11
CA SER A 178 18.53 15.33 3.85
C SER A 178 17.52 15.40 2.69
N LEU A 179 16.44 14.63 2.76
CA LEU A 179 15.43 14.51 1.72
C LEU A 179 14.11 15.25 2.05
N LYS A 180 13.98 15.88 3.22
CA LYS A 180 12.72 16.52 3.66
C LYS A 180 12.25 17.71 2.83
N SER A 181 13.12 18.27 1.98
CA SER A 181 12.68 19.23 0.95
C SER A 181 11.80 18.60 -0.12
N TYR A 182 11.83 17.27 -0.27
CA TYR A 182 11.13 16.52 -1.30
C TYR A 182 10.03 15.61 -0.72
N ILE A 183 10.37 14.84 0.32
CA ILE A 183 9.49 13.82 0.92
C ILE A 183 8.66 14.42 2.07
N SER A 184 7.49 13.83 2.32
CA SER A 184 6.60 14.27 3.41
C SER A 184 6.77 13.41 4.67
N CYS A 185 6.32 13.91 5.82
CA CYS A 185 6.05 13.10 7.02
C CYS A 185 4.57 13.11 7.40
N GLU A 186 3.72 13.70 6.55
CA GLU A 186 2.28 13.80 6.78
C GLU A 186 1.60 12.46 6.49
N PRO A 187 0.87 11.89 7.46
CA PRO A 187 0.22 10.61 7.30
C PRO A 187 -1.01 10.67 6.40
N GLU A 188 -1.25 9.60 5.66
CA GLU A 188 -2.57 9.31 5.12
C GLU A 188 -3.38 8.58 6.18
N VAL A 189 -4.58 9.09 6.47
CA VAL A 189 -5.43 8.56 7.54
C VAL A 189 -6.71 7.98 6.95
N GLN A 190 -6.98 6.73 7.24
CA GLN A 190 -8.23 6.05 6.89
C GLN A 190 -9.01 5.69 8.15
N THR A 191 -10.31 5.98 8.14
CA THR A 191 -11.21 5.69 9.25
C THR A 191 -12.29 4.73 8.80
N ARG A 192 -12.59 3.73 9.63
CA ARG A 192 -13.63 2.75 9.37
C ARG A 192 -14.33 2.36 10.66
N LYS A 193 -15.66 2.18 10.59
CA LYS A 193 -16.41 1.56 11.68
C LYS A 193 -16.12 0.07 11.74
N ILE A 194 -15.72 -0.41 12.92
CA ILE A 194 -15.53 -1.84 13.17
C ILE A 194 -16.89 -2.53 13.11
N SER A 195 -16.95 -3.64 12.39
CA SER A 195 -18.13 -4.48 12.27
C SER A 195 -17.91 -5.84 12.93
N LYS A 196 -19.01 -6.54 13.22
CA LYS A 196 -18.99 -7.95 13.68
C LYS A 196 -18.26 -8.90 12.74
N ASN A 197 -18.16 -8.55 11.46
CA ASN A 197 -17.47 -9.35 10.46
C ASN A 197 -15.95 -9.12 10.47
N ASP A 198 -15.45 -8.07 11.12
CA ASP A 198 -14.03 -7.77 11.19
C ASP A 198 -13.37 -8.60 12.29
N ARG A 199 -12.47 -9.49 11.89
CA ARG A 199 -11.83 -10.46 12.78
C ARG A 199 -10.50 -9.95 13.29
N PHE A 200 -9.61 -9.63 12.35
CA PHE A 200 -8.25 -9.19 12.65
C PHE A 200 -7.91 -7.89 11.95
N LEU A 201 -6.98 -7.15 12.52
CA LEU A 201 -6.18 -6.14 11.85
C LEU A 201 -4.75 -6.67 11.77
N ILE A 202 -4.20 -6.77 10.56
CA ILE A 202 -2.80 -7.05 10.32
C ILE A 202 -2.09 -5.72 10.11
N LEU A 203 -1.02 -5.46 10.86
CA LEU A 203 -0.06 -4.40 10.60
C LEU A 203 1.28 -5.07 10.30
N ALA A 204 1.91 -4.76 9.18
CA ALA A 204 3.21 -5.34 8.87
C ALA A 204 4.07 -4.43 8.01
N THR A 205 5.38 -4.67 8.05
CA THR A 205 6.37 -4.04 7.16
C THR A 205 6.28 -4.62 5.76
N ASP A 206 6.88 -3.95 4.79
CA ASP A 206 6.97 -4.40 3.39
C ASP A 206 7.70 -5.73 3.23
N GLY A 207 8.56 -6.13 4.18
CA GLY A 207 9.12 -7.48 4.23
C GLY A 207 8.06 -8.61 4.16
N LEU A 208 6.82 -8.38 4.63
CA LEU A 208 5.66 -9.25 4.35
C LEU A 208 5.01 -8.90 3.01
N TRP A 209 4.63 -7.64 2.82
CA TRP A 209 3.74 -7.21 1.74
C TRP A 209 4.35 -7.25 0.35
N ASP A 210 5.67 -7.23 0.26
CA ASP A 210 6.36 -7.45 -0.99
C ASP A 210 6.07 -8.85 -1.51
N VAL A 211 6.13 -9.87 -0.65
CA VAL A 211 6.03 -11.28 -1.04
C VAL A 211 4.62 -11.87 -0.88
N VAL A 212 3.77 -11.30 -0.01
CA VAL A 212 2.41 -11.79 0.27
C VAL A 212 1.36 -10.74 -0.11
N THR A 213 0.38 -11.13 -0.91
CA THR A 213 -0.76 -10.26 -1.25
C THR A 213 -1.73 -10.11 -0.09
N ASN A 214 -2.49 -8.99 -0.05
CA ASN A 214 -3.51 -8.74 0.98
C ASN A 214 -4.48 -9.93 1.12
N LYS A 215 -4.96 -10.46 -0.02
CA LYS A 215 -5.88 -11.60 -0.07
C LYS A 215 -5.27 -12.87 0.52
N THR A 216 -4.04 -13.22 0.13
CA THR A 216 -3.36 -14.41 0.68
C THR A 216 -3.12 -14.27 2.17
N ALA A 217 -2.69 -13.09 2.64
CA ALA A 217 -2.50 -12.82 4.07
C ALA A 217 -3.81 -12.96 4.86
N ALA A 218 -4.90 -12.36 4.36
CA ALA A 218 -6.22 -12.43 5.00
C ALA A 218 -6.75 -13.87 5.07
N GLN A 219 -6.66 -14.61 3.97
CA GLN A 219 -7.09 -16.01 3.91
C GLN A 219 -6.28 -16.89 4.87
N LEU A 220 -4.96 -16.68 4.96
CA LEU A 220 -4.12 -17.42 5.89
C LEU A 220 -4.48 -17.08 7.34
N ALA A 221 -4.51 -15.80 7.70
CA ALA A 221 -4.80 -15.33 9.05
C ALA A 221 -6.19 -15.80 9.54
N ALA A 222 -7.20 -15.83 8.67
CA ALA A 222 -8.56 -16.26 9.01
C ALA A 222 -8.65 -17.73 9.50
N ARG A 223 -7.65 -18.57 9.19
CA ARG A 223 -7.56 -19.97 9.65
C ARG A 223 -7.25 -20.08 11.14
N PHE A 224 -6.72 -19.04 11.77
CA PHE A 224 -6.24 -19.06 13.15
C PHE A 224 -7.17 -18.28 14.08
N LYS A 225 -7.49 -18.86 15.24
CA LYS A 225 -8.26 -18.15 16.30
C LYS A 225 -7.38 -17.22 17.14
N ASP A 226 -6.15 -17.65 17.38
CA ASP A 226 -5.16 -16.91 18.14
C ASP A 226 -4.41 -15.91 17.24
N PRO A 227 -4.35 -14.61 17.58
CA PRO A 227 -3.65 -13.62 16.78
C PRO A 227 -2.13 -13.87 16.70
N GLN A 228 -1.50 -14.39 17.76
CA GLN A 228 -0.05 -14.65 17.71
C GLN A 228 0.26 -15.76 16.70
N ALA A 229 -0.47 -16.87 16.74
CA ALA A 229 -0.33 -17.94 15.74
C ALA A 229 -0.58 -17.46 14.30
N ALA A 230 -1.51 -16.51 14.10
CA ALA A 230 -1.72 -15.89 12.79
C ALA A 230 -0.51 -15.06 12.34
N ALA A 231 0.09 -14.28 13.25
CA ALA A 231 1.28 -13.49 12.97
C ALA A 231 2.47 -14.38 12.61
N ASP A 232 2.71 -15.44 13.39
CA ASP A 232 3.81 -16.39 13.16
C ASP A 232 3.67 -17.06 11.79
N ALA A 233 2.45 -17.53 11.44
CA ALA A 233 2.18 -18.13 10.14
C ALA A 233 2.41 -17.16 8.96
N LEU A 234 2.12 -15.86 9.14
CA LEU A 234 2.38 -14.84 8.12
C LEU A 234 3.89 -14.60 7.94
N VAL A 235 4.65 -14.57 9.04
CA VAL A 235 6.12 -14.47 9.01
C VAL A 235 6.71 -15.70 8.31
N GLU A 236 6.29 -16.91 8.68
CA GLU A 236 6.73 -18.15 8.04
C GLU A 236 6.44 -18.13 6.54
N LEU A 237 5.23 -17.73 6.12
CA LEU A 237 4.88 -17.62 4.72
C LEU A 237 5.79 -16.62 3.96
N ALA A 238 6.15 -15.50 4.58
CA ALA A 238 7.05 -14.52 3.98
C ALA A 238 8.46 -15.11 3.77
N LEU A 239 8.97 -15.86 4.76
CA LEU A 239 10.26 -16.54 4.70
C LEU A 239 10.25 -17.67 3.66
N GLU A 240 9.18 -18.47 3.58
CA GLU A 240 8.99 -19.50 2.56
C GLU A 240 8.99 -18.92 1.15
N LYS A 241 8.39 -17.74 0.98
CA LYS A 241 8.42 -16.97 -0.28
C LYS A 241 9.74 -16.24 -0.52
N ARG A 242 10.73 -16.45 0.35
CA ARG A 242 12.11 -15.93 0.24
C ARG A 242 12.16 -14.40 0.21
N THR A 243 11.42 -13.76 1.09
CA THR A 243 11.65 -12.34 1.40
C THR A 243 13.10 -12.13 1.80
N THR A 244 13.68 -11.01 1.36
CA THR A 244 15.07 -10.64 1.63
C THR A 244 15.17 -9.48 2.62
N ASP A 245 14.03 -9.06 3.18
CA ASP A 245 13.94 -7.92 4.09
C ASP A 245 13.55 -8.36 5.49
N ASN A 246 13.63 -7.45 6.45
CA ASN A 246 13.12 -7.65 7.80
C ASN A 246 11.60 -7.77 7.79
N VAL A 247 11.10 -8.85 8.39
CA VAL A 247 9.66 -9.12 8.48
C VAL A 247 9.20 -8.83 9.90
N THR A 248 8.31 -7.86 10.04
CA THR A 248 7.58 -7.61 11.29
C THR A 248 6.09 -7.68 11.01
N VAL A 249 5.36 -8.50 11.77
CA VAL A 249 3.91 -8.67 11.65
C VAL A 249 3.27 -8.56 13.02
N MET A 250 2.22 -7.75 13.13
CA MET A 250 1.38 -7.63 14.30
C MET A 250 -0.06 -7.94 13.89
N VAL A 251 -0.72 -8.82 14.63
CA VAL A 251 -2.13 -9.16 14.40
C VAL A 251 -2.93 -8.79 15.64
N VAL A 252 -3.97 -7.98 15.45
CA VAL A 252 -4.84 -7.49 16.53
C VAL A 252 -6.24 -8.05 16.34
N LYS A 253 -6.81 -8.63 17.39
CA LYS A 253 -8.20 -9.11 17.39
C LYS A 253 -9.18 -7.94 17.46
N LEU A 254 -9.97 -7.75 16.41
CA LEU A 254 -10.96 -6.66 16.32
C LEU A 254 -12.33 -7.04 16.90
N GLU A 255 -12.64 -8.33 16.97
CA GLU A 255 -13.94 -8.82 17.46
C GLU A 255 -14.30 -8.33 18.89
N ALA A 256 -13.29 -7.98 19.69
CA ALA A 256 -13.47 -7.47 21.05
C ALA A 256 -13.94 -6.00 21.10
N TYR A 257 -13.91 -5.29 19.96
CA TYR A 257 -14.16 -3.85 19.85
C TYR A 257 -15.40 -3.54 19.01
N ASP A 258 -16.30 -4.51 18.81
CA ASP A 258 -17.61 -4.27 18.20
C ASP A 258 -18.53 -3.52 19.18
N PHE A 259 -18.50 -2.19 19.14
CA PHE A 259 -19.41 -1.34 19.91
C PHE A 259 -20.76 -1.23 19.18
N THR A 260 -21.54 -2.30 19.16
CA THR A 260 -22.96 -2.26 18.76
C THR A 260 -23.94 -2.16 19.93
N THR A 261 -23.46 -2.14 21.18
CA THR A 261 -24.33 -1.89 22.32
C THR A 261 -24.59 -0.40 22.45
N SER A 262 -25.85 -0.01 22.22
CA SER A 262 -26.38 1.29 22.58
C SER A 262 -25.97 1.62 24.01
N ARG A 263 -25.36 2.78 24.19
CA ARG A 263 -25.19 3.39 25.51
C ARG A 263 -26.55 3.94 25.95
N THR A 264 -27.47 3.03 26.27
CA THR A 264 -28.69 3.35 27.03
C THR A 264 -28.37 3.20 28.50
N ASP A 265 -28.73 4.23 29.25
CA ASP A 265 -28.78 4.34 30.71
C ASP A 265 -27.45 4.60 31.44
N VAL A 266 -27.10 5.89 31.47
CA VAL A 266 -26.76 6.52 32.76
C VAL A 266 -27.84 7.56 33.03
N THR A 267 -29.03 7.08 33.42
CA THR A 267 -29.85 7.82 34.38
C THR A 267 -29.36 7.41 35.76
N THR A 268 -28.75 8.36 36.46
CA THR A 268 -28.62 8.27 37.91
C THR A 268 -29.20 9.55 38.48
N ASP A 269 -30.13 9.32 39.39
CA ASP A 269 -30.95 10.25 40.17
C ASP A 269 -30.16 11.36 40.90
#